data_AF-A0A8S9DZA2-F1
#
_entry.id   AF-A0A8S9DZA2-F1
#
_cell.length_a   1.000
_cell.length_b   1.000
_cell.length_c   1.000
_cell.angle_alpha   90.00
_cell.angle_beta   90.00
_cell.angle_gamma   90.00
#
_symmetry.space_group_name_H-M   'P 1'
#
loop_
_entity.id
_entity.type
_entity.pdbx_description
1 polymer ?
#
loop_
_entity_poly.entity_id
_entity_poly.type
_entity_poly.pdbx_seq_one_letter_code
_entity_poly.pdbx_strand_id
1 'polypeptide(L)'
;MDEPRYDSRLYGDISGITQLNRIDIALETLVMRDDWHHRLVNGSDYPLPGILPLYSMRHMHDKGYLTQPQAAAIARLRKSNPLLFDFALKRTMRVNGRRFGARVFETRRVFDRTGMTPA
;
A
#
# COMPACT_ATOMS: atom_id res chain seq x y z
N MET A 1 -7.26 -14.25 3.94
CA MET A 1 -6.04 -14.14 4.78
C MET A 1 -6.26 -14.76 6.16
N ASP A 2 -7.51 -14.93 6.60
CA ASP A 2 -7.86 -15.47 7.94
C ASP A 2 -7.49 -16.93 8.19
N GLU A 3 -7.32 -17.73 7.13
CA GLU A 3 -7.02 -19.15 7.26
C GLU A 3 -5.58 -19.39 7.78
N PRO A 4 -5.40 -19.89 9.02
CA PRO A 4 -4.08 -19.95 9.67
C PRO A 4 -3.10 -20.87 8.96
N ARG A 5 -3.56 -21.93 8.29
CA ARG A 5 -2.67 -22.89 7.60
C ARG A 5 -1.84 -22.24 6.47
N TYR A 6 -2.19 -21.01 6.07
CA TYR A 6 -1.48 -20.26 5.03
C TYR A 6 -0.60 -19.12 5.56
N ASP A 7 -0.41 -18.96 6.86
CA ASP A 7 0.25 -17.79 7.46
C ASP A 7 1.62 -17.44 6.82
N SER A 8 2.46 -18.45 6.56
CA SER A 8 3.76 -18.27 5.92
C SER A 8 3.80 -18.72 4.45
N ARG A 9 2.64 -19.04 3.86
CA ARG A 9 2.53 -19.61 2.49
C ARG A 9 1.81 -18.68 1.51
N LEU A 10 0.91 -17.84 2.01
CA LEU A 10 0.16 -16.89 1.19
C LEU A 10 0.49 -15.47 1.65
N TYR A 11 1.02 -14.70 0.70
CA TYR A 11 1.30 -13.28 0.80
C TYR A 11 0.43 -12.52 -0.20
N GLY A 12 0.15 -11.25 0.08
CA GLY A 12 -0.51 -10.34 -0.84
C GLY A 12 0.29 -9.05 -0.98
N ASP A 13 0.41 -8.52 -2.19
CA ASP A 13 0.94 -7.17 -2.34
C ASP A 13 -0.17 -6.11 -2.19
N ILE A 14 0.23 -4.88 -1.88
CA ILE A 14 -0.68 -3.72 -1.77
C ILE A 14 -0.66 -2.85 -3.04
N SER A 15 -0.41 -3.43 -4.21
CA SER A 15 -0.44 -2.68 -5.46
C SER A 15 -1.87 -2.29 -5.84
N GLY A 16 -2.02 -1.15 -6.53
CA GLY A 16 -3.32 -0.68 -7.03
C GLY A 16 -4.39 -0.33 -5.98
N ILE A 17 -4.17 -0.61 -4.70
CA ILE A 17 -5.17 -0.44 -3.64
C ILE A 17 -5.60 1.02 -3.43
N THR A 18 -4.76 1.97 -3.81
CA THR A 18 -5.02 3.41 -3.73
C THR A 18 -5.69 3.98 -4.98
N GLN A 19 -6.00 3.15 -5.97
CA GLN A 19 -6.72 3.56 -7.18
C GLN A 19 -8.21 3.75 -6.88
N LEU A 20 -8.86 4.61 -7.67
CA LEU A 20 -10.26 5.01 -7.49
C LEU A 20 -11.25 3.83 -7.36
N ASN A 21 -11.01 2.73 -8.06
CA ASN A 21 -11.86 1.53 -8.03
C ASN A 21 -11.60 0.59 -6.83
N ARG A 22 -10.66 0.93 -5.94
CA ARG A 22 -10.19 0.08 -4.82
C ARG A 22 -10.00 0.82 -3.49
N ILE A 23 -9.98 2.16 -3.52
CA ILE A 23 -9.67 3.06 -2.39
C ILE A 23 -10.67 2.98 -1.21
N ASP A 24 -11.83 2.35 -1.39
CA ASP A 24 -12.83 2.19 -0.34
C ASP A 24 -12.57 0.93 0.49
N ILE A 25 -13.55 0.02 0.55
CA ILE A 25 -13.59 -1.14 1.45
C ILE A 25 -12.30 -1.96 1.44
N ALA A 26 -11.70 -2.19 0.26
CA ALA A 26 -10.48 -2.98 0.16
C ALA A 26 -9.31 -2.28 0.87
N LEU A 27 -9.09 -1.00 0.60
CA LEU A 27 -8.01 -0.23 1.22
C LEU A 27 -8.21 -0.14 2.74
N GLU A 28 -9.42 0.22 3.16
CA GLU A 28 -9.77 0.35 4.56
C GLU A 28 -9.55 -0.97 5.31
N THR A 29 -10.02 -2.09 4.75
CA THR A 29 -9.84 -3.43 5.34
C THR A 29 -8.36 -3.74 5.53
N LEU A 30 -7.53 -3.55 4.50
CA LEU A 30 -6.10 -3.86 4.58
C LEU A 30 -5.35 -2.97 5.58
N VAL A 31 -5.72 -1.69 5.69
CA VAL A 31 -5.12 -0.80 6.71
C VAL A 31 -5.56 -1.19 8.12
N MET A 32 -6.82 -1.60 8.30
CA MET A 32 -7.39 -1.91 9.61
C MET A 32 -7.00 -3.29 10.15
N ARG A 33 -6.81 -4.31 9.27
CA ARG A 33 -6.37 -5.68 9.61
C ARG A 33 -4.85 -5.73 9.85
N ASP A 34 -4.41 -5.15 10.96
CA ASP A 34 -3.01 -5.17 11.39
C ASP A 34 -2.42 -6.59 11.49
N ASP A 35 -3.25 -7.56 11.88
CA ASP A 35 -2.96 -8.99 11.90
C ASP A 35 -2.62 -9.58 10.52
N TRP A 36 -2.93 -8.88 9.42
CA TRP A 36 -2.50 -9.29 8.07
C TRP A 36 -1.17 -8.65 7.63
N HIS A 37 -0.67 -7.62 8.31
CA HIS A 37 0.44 -6.79 7.80
C HIS A 37 1.77 -7.56 7.68
N HIS A 38 1.98 -8.65 8.42
CA HIS A 38 3.15 -9.52 8.22
C HIS A 38 3.05 -10.37 6.95
N ARG A 39 1.89 -10.44 6.32
CA ARG A 39 1.66 -11.16 5.06
C ARG A 39 1.46 -10.22 3.88
N LEU A 40 1.45 -8.91 4.14
CA LEU A 40 1.41 -7.89 3.10
C LEU A 40 2.80 -7.43 2.68
N VAL A 41 2.98 -7.16 1.40
CA VAL A 41 4.20 -6.59 0.82
C VAL A 41 3.90 -5.36 -0.03
N ASN A 42 4.81 -4.40 -0.07
CA ASN A 42 4.68 -3.25 -0.96
C ASN A 42 4.92 -3.68 -2.41
N GLY A 43 3.93 -3.43 -3.27
CA GLY A 43 4.06 -3.43 -4.72
C GLY A 43 3.37 -2.19 -5.29
N SER A 44 3.78 -1.74 -6.47
CA SER A 44 3.26 -0.51 -7.10
C SER A 44 2.30 -0.75 -8.26
N ASP A 45 2.35 -1.93 -8.88
CA ASP A 45 1.71 -2.20 -10.18
C ASP A 45 2.14 -1.18 -11.26
N TYR A 46 3.45 -0.97 -11.38
CA TYR A 46 3.98 -0.08 -12.41
C TYR A 46 3.67 -0.63 -13.80
N PRO A 47 3.14 0.18 -14.75
CA PRO A 47 3.19 1.66 -14.79
C PRO A 47 1.95 2.40 -14.26
N LEU A 48 0.98 1.73 -13.63
CA LEU A 48 -0.30 2.33 -13.26
C LEU A 48 -0.21 3.60 -12.39
N PRO A 49 0.73 3.76 -11.43
CA PRO A 49 0.94 5.02 -10.72
C PRO A 49 1.16 6.26 -11.60
N GLY A 50 1.65 6.07 -12.83
CA GLY A 50 1.85 7.12 -13.82
C GLY A 50 0.61 7.46 -14.64
N ILE A 51 -0.44 6.64 -14.57
CA ILE A 51 -1.67 6.79 -15.35
C ILE A 51 -2.63 7.72 -14.61
N LEU A 52 -2.71 8.96 -15.08
CA LEU A 52 -3.43 10.08 -14.43
C LEU A 52 -4.86 9.79 -13.94
N PRO A 53 -5.75 9.12 -14.71
CA PRO A 53 -7.14 8.93 -14.28
C PRO A 53 -7.33 7.91 -13.15
N LEU A 54 -6.31 7.14 -12.78
CA LEU A 54 -6.50 6.06 -11.80
C LEU A 54 -6.47 6.54 -10.34
N TYR A 55 -6.00 7.75 -10.07
CA TYR A 55 -5.81 8.28 -8.71
C TYR A 55 -6.47 9.64 -8.56
N SER A 56 -7.11 9.86 -7.41
CA SER A 56 -7.66 11.17 -7.02
C SER A 56 -7.17 11.59 -5.65
N MET A 57 -6.25 12.57 -5.63
CA MET A 57 -5.77 13.17 -4.37
C MET A 57 -6.85 13.98 -3.66
N ARG A 58 -7.80 14.52 -4.41
CA ARG A 58 -9.00 15.16 -3.85
C ARG A 58 -9.82 14.14 -3.08
N HIS A 59 -10.11 13.00 -3.69
CA HIS A 59 -10.90 11.95 -3.04
C HIS A 59 -10.21 11.38 -1.79
N MET A 60 -8.88 11.21 -1.82
CA MET A 60 -8.08 10.86 -0.64
C MET A 60 -8.23 11.89 0.49
N HIS A 61 -8.28 13.18 0.17
CA HIS A 61 -8.50 14.23 1.17
C HIS A 61 -9.94 14.24 1.69
N ASP A 62 -10.93 14.15 0.81
CA ASP A 62 -12.35 14.15 1.16
C ASP A 62 -12.71 12.97 2.09
N LYS A 63 -12.05 11.82 1.90
CA LYS A 63 -12.13 10.64 2.79
C LYS A 63 -11.42 10.81 4.13
N GLY A 64 -10.66 11.89 4.31
CA GLY A 64 -9.83 12.12 5.49
C GLY A 64 -8.54 11.28 5.52
N TYR A 65 -8.17 10.63 4.42
CA TYR A 65 -6.96 9.79 4.36
C TYR A 65 -5.68 10.59 4.34
N LEU A 66 -5.76 11.82 3.83
CA LEU A 66 -4.68 12.79 3.80
C LEU A 66 -5.20 14.16 4.21
N THR A 67 -4.35 14.93 4.87
CA THR A 67 -4.55 16.38 4.98
C THR A 67 -4.34 17.03 3.61
N GLN A 68 -4.95 18.21 3.40
CA GLN A 68 -4.78 18.95 2.15
C GLN A 68 -3.29 19.25 1.81
N PRO A 69 -2.41 19.65 2.77
CA PRO A 69 -1.00 19.83 2.48
C PRO A 69 -0.28 18.55 2.05
N GLN A 70 -0.59 17.40 2.68
CA GLN A 70 -0.02 16.11 2.28
C GLN A 70 -0.47 15.72 0.87
N ALA A 71 -1.76 15.87 0.57
CA ALA A 71 -2.30 15.56 -0.75
C ALA A 71 -1.62 16.40 -1.84
N ALA A 72 -1.45 17.70 -1.60
CA ALA A 72 -0.75 18.59 -2.52
C ALA A 72 0.73 18.23 -2.71
N ALA A 73 1.44 17.88 -1.63
CA ALA A 73 2.85 17.50 -1.69
C ALA A 73 3.06 16.21 -2.48
N ILE A 74 2.25 15.18 -2.19
CA ILE A 74 2.32 13.88 -2.84
C ILE A 74 1.93 13.99 -4.32
N ALA A 75 0.92 14.79 -4.66
CA ALA A 75 0.50 15.03 -6.05
C ALA A 75 1.65 15.53 -6.95
N ARG A 76 2.58 16.34 -6.40
CA ARG A 76 3.75 16.85 -7.15
C ARG A 76 4.72 15.75 -7.53
N LEU A 77 4.89 14.73 -6.68
CA LEU A 77 5.80 13.60 -6.93
C LEU A 77 5.41 12.83 -8.19
N ARG A 78 4.11 12.72 -8.49
CA ARG A 78 3.63 11.89 -9.60
C ARG A 78 4.19 12.32 -10.96
N LYS A 79 4.42 13.62 -11.16
CA LYS A 79 4.93 14.17 -12.42
C LYS A 79 6.39 13.81 -12.68
N SER A 80 7.20 13.68 -11.64
CA SER A 80 8.63 13.43 -11.75
C SER A 80 9.00 11.97 -11.47
N ASN A 81 8.27 11.30 -10.57
CA ASN A 81 8.54 9.94 -10.16
C ASN A 81 7.25 9.24 -9.69
N PRO A 82 6.55 8.53 -10.60
CA PRO A 82 5.34 7.79 -10.29
C PRO A 82 5.51 6.72 -9.20
N LEU A 83 6.68 6.07 -9.11
CA LEU A 83 6.96 5.08 -8.06
C LEU A 83 7.07 5.73 -6.69
N LEU A 84 7.78 6.86 -6.60
CA LEU A 84 7.89 7.62 -5.36
C LEU A 84 6.55 8.21 -4.93
N PHE A 85 5.71 8.64 -5.89
CA PHE A 85 4.34 9.05 -5.62
C PHE A 85 3.54 7.95 -4.92
N ASP A 86 3.50 6.75 -5.52
CA ASP A 86 2.74 5.62 -4.99
C ASP A 86 3.26 5.18 -3.62
N PHE A 87 4.58 5.08 -3.45
CA PHE A 87 5.20 4.77 -2.17
C PHE A 87 4.88 5.82 -1.09
N ALA A 88 5.05 7.11 -1.40
CA ALA A 88 4.79 8.20 -0.45
C ALA A 88 3.30 8.27 -0.07
N LEU A 89 2.39 8.05 -1.03
CA LEU A 89 0.96 7.96 -0.80
C LEU A 89 0.63 6.86 0.23
N LYS A 90 1.09 5.63 -0.03
CA LYS A 90 0.84 4.48 0.85
C LYS A 90 1.45 4.65 2.25
N ARG A 91 2.61 5.30 2.35
CA ARG A 91 3.29 5.56 3.64
C ARG A 91 2.67 6.68 4.46
N THR A 92 2.03 7.65 3.81
CA THR A 92 1.53 8.87 4.47
C THR A 92 0.07 8.75 4.90
N MET A 93 -0.74 8.08 4.08
CA MET A 93 -2.19 8.01 4.31
C MET A 93 -2.55 7.34 5.64
N ARG A 94 -3.71 7.73 6.18
CA ARG A 94 -4.28 7.11 7.38
C ARG A 94 -5.75 6.78 7.19
N VAL A 95 -6.18 5.60 7.63
CA VAL A 95 -7.60 5.25 7.70
C VAL A 95 -7.97 5.14 9.17
N ASN A 96 -8.93 5.94 9.63
CA ASN A 96 -9.37 5.97 11.04
C ASN A 96 -8.18 6.07 12.03
N GLY A 97 -7.19 6.92 11.72
CA GLY A 97 -5.99 7.11 12.51
C GLY A 97 -4.91 6.02 12.34
N ARG A 98 -5.22 4.86 11.75
CA ARG A 98 -4.29 3.76 11.48
C ARG A 98 -3.58 3.96 10.13
N ARG A 99 -2.44 3.28 9.95
CA ARG A 99 -1.64 3.27 8.72
C ARG A 99 -1.09 1.87 8.49
N PHE A 100 -0.61 1.59 7.27
CA PHE A 100 0.19 0.39 7.03
C PHE A 100 1.44 0.37 7.92
N GLY A 101 1.69 -0.77 8.56
CA GLY A 101 2.90 -1.02 9.33
C GLY A 101 4.17 -0.92 8.48
N ALA A 102 5.30 -0.58 9.10
CA ALA A 102 6.60 -0.51 8.40
C ALA A 102 6.94 -1.84 7.69
N ARG A 103 6.59 -2.96 8.34
CA ARG A 103 6.80 -4.33 7.84
C ARG A 103 6.18 -4.61 6.46
N VAL A 104 5.12 -3.88 6.07
CA VAL A 104 4.53 -4.00 4.73
C VAL A 104 5.53 -3.54 3.66
N PHE A 105 6.38 -2.56 3.98
CA PHE A 105 7.37 -1.99 3.07
C PHE A 105 8.76 -2.66 3.19
N GLU A 106 8.99 -3.42 4.25
CA GLU A 106 10.22 -4.20 4.49
C GLU A 106 10.13 -5.58 3.79
N THR A 107 10.02 -5.58 2.46
CA THR A 107 9.68 -6.77 1.66
C THR A 107 10.74 -7.87 1.65
N ARG A 108 12.01 -7.52 1.94
CA ARG A 108 13.16 -8.44 1.97
C ARG A 108 12.87 -9.75 2.69
N ARG A 109 12.21 -9.68 3.85
CA ARG A 109 11.85 -10.85 4.69
C ARG A 109 11.04 -11.95 3.97
N VAL A 110 10.36 -11.61 2.87
CA VAL A 110 9.54 -12.56 2.09
C VAL A 110 10.37 -13.21 0.96
N PHE A 111 11.41 -12.52 0.48
CA PHE A 111 12.17 -12.94 -0.70
C PHE A 111 13.58 -13.46 -0.37
N ASP A 112 14.14 -13.10 0.79
CA ASP A 112 15.43 -13.61 1.23
C ASP A 112 15.33 -15.11 1.55
N ARG A 113 16.02 -15.92 0.74
CA ARG A 113 16.06 -17.39 0.86
C ARG A 113 17.15 -17.91 1.80
N THR A 114 17.83 -17.05 2.54
CA THR A 114 18.99 -17.42 3.38
C THR A 114 18.65 -18.34 4.57
N GLY A 115 17.39 -18.71 4.76
CA GLY A 115 16.95 -19.78 5.66
C GLY A 115 16.44 -21.07 4.99
N MET A 116 16.50 -21.18 3.65
CA MET A 116 16.20 -22.43 2.93
C MET A 116 17.50 -23.23 2.78
N THR A 117 17.80 -24.09 3.74
CA THR A 117 18.69 -25.23 3.46
C THR A 117 18.00 -26.07 2.37
N PRO A 118 18.63 -26.33 1.21
CA PRO A 118 18.09 -27.29 0.27
C PRO A 118 18.02 -28.65 0.97
N ALA A 119 16.85 -29.30 0.89
CA ALA A 119 16.69 -30.70 1.27
C ALA A 119 17.39 -31.63 0.28
#